data_AF-A0A9D7FMW2-F1
#
_entry.id   AF-A0A9D7FMW2-F1
#
_cell.length_a   1.000
_cell.length_b   1.000
_cell.length_c   1.000
_cell.angle_alpha   90.00
_cell.angle_beta   90.00
_cell.angle_gamma   90.00
#
_symmetry.space_group_name_H-M   'P 1'
#
loop_
_entity.id
_entity.type
_entity.pdbx_description
1 polymer ?
#
loop_
_entity_poly.entity_id
_entity_poly.type
_entity_poly.pdbx_seq_one_letter_code
_entity_poly.pdbx_strand_id
1 'polypeptide(L)'
;MKNAIVASFMLAFFFNSINSGNASNSVLSTGTWYKLSASETGIYVITYNDLLAYGIPVSTIDPRNISLYGNGPGEVPLLNSAPRQNDLQEIAIEVKGESDGVFDVGDTIFFYNHSQMTWSPKNSSPSRFQHHTKSLL
;
A
#
# COMPACT_ATOMS: atom_id res chain seq x y z
N MET A 1 -66.45 13.70 -4.63
CA MET A 1 -66.32 12.39 -3.97
C MET A 1 -65.02 11.75 -4.44
N LYS A 2 -64.25 11.25 -3.46
CA LYS A 2 -62.84 10.82 -3.44
C LYS A 2 -62.27 10.16 -4.72
N ASN A 3 -61.19 10.73 -5.25
CA ASN A 3 -60.29 10.08 -6.21
C ASN A 3 -59.28 9.23 -5.43
N ALA A 4 -59.29 7.91 -5.62
CA ALA A 4 -58.28 7.02 -5.05
C ALA A 4 -57.12 6.86 -6.05
N ILE A 5 -55.97 7.45 -5.73
CA ILE A 5 -54.70 7.15 -6.40
C ILE A 5 -54.09 5.96 -5.66
N VAL A 6 -54.03 4.80 -6.31
CA VAL A 6 -53.27 3.65 -5.81
C VAL A 6 -51.79 3.95 -6.04
N ALA A 7 -51.08 4.35 -4.98
CA ALA A 7 -49.63 4.45 -5.00
C ALA A 7 -49.05 3.05 -4.80
N SER A 8 -48.52 2.46 -5.88
CA SER A 8 -47.75 1.23 -5.83
C SER A 8 -46.40 1.51 -5.16
N PHE A 9 -46.23 1.07 -3.91
CA PHE A 9 -44.94 1.08 -3.22
C PHE A 9 -44.06 -0.04 -3.79
N MET A 10 -43.13 0.30 -4.68
CA MET A 10 -42.00 -0.58 -4.98
C MET A 10 -40.94 -0.42 -3.89
N LEU A 11 -40.79 -1.46 -3.08
CA LEU A 11 -39.68 -1.58 -2.14
C LEU A 11 -38.42 -1.96 -2.91
N ALA A 12 -37.59 -0.97 -3.26
CA ALA A 12 -36.30 -1.20 -3.89
C ALA A 12 -35.28 -1.63 -2.83
N PHE A 13 -34.93 -2.91 -2.78
CA PHE A 13 -33.73 -3.37 -2.08
C PHE A 13 -32.52 -3.01 -2.93
N PHE A 14 -31.84 -1.92 -2.61
CA PHE A 14 -30.50 -1.65 -3.12
C PHE A 14 -29.53 -2.58 -2.41
N PHE A 15 -29.23 -3.73 -3.03
CA PHE A 15 -28.03 -4.47 -2.66
C PHE A 15 -26.83 -3.65 -3.13
N ASN A 16 -26.10 -3.05 -2.18
CA ASN A 16 -24.77 -2.53 -2.48
C ASN A 16 -23.94 -3.70 -3.00
N SER A 17 -23.63 -3.70 -4.29
CA SER A 17 -22.65 -4.61 -4.85
C SER A 17 -21.34 -4.36 -4.14
N ILE A 18 -20.87 -5.33 -3.35
CA ILE A 18 -19.50 -5.31 -2.86
C ILE A 18 -18.64 -5.51 -4.10
N ASN A 19 -18.22 -4.41 -4.72
CA ASN A 19 -17.12 -4.45 -5.68
C ASN A 19 -15.88 -4.92 -4.91
N SER A 20 -15.65 -6.23 -4.85
CA SER A 20 -14.30 -6.72 -4.66
C SER A 20 -13.56 -6.30 -5.92
N GLY A 21 -12.81 -5.20 -5.84
CA GLY A 21 -11.91 -4.77 -6.90
C GLY A 21 -10.88 -5.87 -7.15
N ASN A 22 -11.24 -6.86 -7.95
CA ASN A 22 -10.32 -7.85 -8.45
C ASN A 22 -9.60 -7.14 -9.60
N ALA A 23 -8.37 -6.72 -9.37
CA ALA A 23 -7.51 -6.32 -10.47
C ALA A 23 -7.41 -7.54 -11.41
N SER A 24 -7.75 -7.35 -12.68
CA SER A 24 -7.72 -8.44 -13.68
C SER A 24 -6.31 -9.03 -13.82
N ASN A 25 -5.28 -8.25 -13.47
CA ASN A 25 -3.88 -8.65 -13.38
C ASN A 25 -3.23 -7.94 -12.18
N SER A 26 -2.22 -8.56 -11.57
CA SER A 26 -1.46 -7.94 -10.48
C SER A 26 -0.52 -6.84 -11.01
N VAL A 27 -0.24 -5.81 -10.22
CA VAL A 27 0.83 -4.83 -10.49
C VAL A 27 2.18 -5.53 -10.73
N LEU A 28 2.41 -6.67 -10.07
CA LEU A 28 3.62 -7.49 -10.23
C LEU A 28 3.73 -8.19 -11.59
N SER A 29 2.66 -8.21 -12.39
CA SER A 29 2.64 -8.94 -13.67
C SER A 29 3.51 -8.30 -14.76
N THR A 30 3.90 -7.03 -14.57
CA THR A 30 4.71 -6.27 -15.52
C THR A 30 5.78 -5.45 -14.82
N GLY A 31 6.84 -5.08 -15.54
CA GLY A 31 7.91 -4.22 -15.05
C GLY A 31 9.06 -4.97 -14.39
N THR A 32 10.05 -4.21 -13.92
CA THR A 32 11.24 -4.73 -13.23
C THR A 32 11.09 -4.46 -11.74
N TRP A 33 11.15 -5.52 -10.93
CA TRP A 33 10.86 -5.44 -9.50
C TRP A 33 12.12 -5.66 -8.66
N TYR A 34 12.33 -4.77 -7.69
CA TYR A 34 13.35 -4.91 -6.65
C TYR A 34 12.68 -4.93 -5.29
N LYS A 35 13.14 -5.83 -4.42
CA LYS A 35 12.59 -5.96 -3.07
C LYS A 35 13.43 -5.16 -2.09
N LEU A 36 12.78 -4.28 -1.35
CA LEU A 36 13.37 -3.49 -0.28
C LEU A 36 12.83 -3.96 1.07
N SER A 37 13.64 -3.84 2.11
CA SER A 37 13.24 -4.13 3.49
C SER A 37 13.45 -2.91 4.37
N ALA A 38 12.39 -2.46 5.03
CA ALA A 38 12.42 -1.42 6.05
C ALA A 38 11.74 -1.96 7.32
N SER A 39 12.48 -1.98 8.43
CA SER A 39 12.03 -2.56 9.70
C SER A 39 11.34 -1.54 10.61
N GLU A 40 11.65 -0.26 10.43
CA GLU A 40 11.25 0.81 11.35
C GLU A 40 10.23 1.75 10.69
N THR A 41 9.50 2.44 11.54
CA THR A 41 8.60 3.52 11.11
C THR A 41 9.41 4.78 10.93
N GLY A 42 9.36 5.41 9.76
CA GLY A 42 10.15 6.61 9.51
C GLY A 42 10.16 7.04 8.05
N ILE A 43 10.80 8.18 7.80
CA ILE A 43 11.13 8.66 6.45
C ILE A 43 12.45 8.01 6.03
N TYR A 44 12.44 7.41 4.85
CA TYR A 44 13.59 6.77 4.24
C TYR A 44 14.04 7.58 3.03
N VAL A 45 15.34 7.53 2.76
CA VAL A 45 15.97 8.15 1.59
C VAL A 45 16.74 7.06 0.85
N ILE A 46 16.50 6.93 -0.45
CA ILE A 46 17.30 6.10 -1.35
C ILE A 46 18.06 7.04 -2.28
N THR A 47 19.38 6.98 -2.23
CA THR A 47 20.28 7.77 -3.07
C THR A 47 20.73 6.98 -4.29
N TYR A 48 21.33 7.68 -5.26
CA TYR A 48 22.02 7.06 -6.40
C TYR A 48 22.98 5.94 -5.97
N ASN A 49 23.76 6.18 -4.91
CA ASN A 49 24.76 5.22 -4.41
C ASN A 49 24.10 3.99 -3.79
N ASP A 50 22.94 4.15 -3.14
CA ASP A 50 22.20 3.02 -2.58
C ASP A 50 21.71 2.09 -3.69
N LEU A 51 21.16 2.67 -4.78
CA LEU A 51 20.72 1.88 -5.94
C LEU A 51 21.88 1.10 -6.57
N LEU A 52 23.05 1.72 -6.73
CA LEU A 52 24.26 1.03 -7.19
C LEU A 52 24.67 -0.10 -6.24
N ALA A 53 24.65 0.15 -4.93
CA ALA A 53 24.99 -0.85 -3.92
C ALA A 53 24.01 -2.04 -3.93
N TYR A 54 22.75 -1.81 -4.31
CA TYR A 54 21.73 -2.85 -4.48
C TYR A 54 21.84 -3.58 -5.83
N GLY A 55 22.80 -3.21 -6.68
CA GLY A 55 22.99 -3.82 -8.00
C GLY A 55 21.93 -3.41 -9.02
N ILE A 56 21.25 -2.29 -8.78
CA ILE A 56 20.23 -1.74 -9.68
C ILE A 56 20.94 -0.93 -10.78
N PRO A 57 20.69 -1.19 -12.08
CA PRO A 57 21.34 -0.49 -13.19
C PRO A 57 20.75 0.91 -13.37
N VAL A 58 21.23 1.87 -12.57
CA VAL A 58 20.70 3.25 -12.50
C VAL A 58 20.69 3.95 -13.87
N SER A 59 21.68 3.68 -14.73
CA SER A 59 21.76 4.25 -16.08
C SER A 59 20.61 3.88 -17.03
N THR A 60 19.78 2.90 -16.65
CA THR A 60 18.63 2.44 -17.45
C THR A 60 17.29 2.91 -16.87
N ILE A 61 17.32 3.67 -15.77
CA ILE A 61 16.13 4.07 -15.02
C ILE A 61 15.78 5.51 -15.36
N ASP A 62 14.55 5.71 -15.82
CA ASP A 62 13.91 7.02 -15.79
C ASP A 62 13.28 7.21 -14.41
N PRO A 63 13.76 8.17 -13.59
CA PRO A 63 13.28 8.40 -12.22
C PRO A 63 11.77 8.62 -12.13
N ARG A 64 11.14 9.16 -13.17
CA ARG A 64 9.70 9.47 -13.22
C ARG A 64 8.82 8.23 -13.33
N ASN A 65 9.42 7.08 -13.64
CA ASN A 65 8.74 5.79 -13.76
C ASN A 65 8.97 4.90 -12.52
N ILE A 66 9.59 5.43 -11.46
CA ILE A 66 9.76 4.70 -10.21
C ILE A 66 8.43 4.74 -9.45
N SER A 67 7.98 3.55 -9.04
CA SER A 67 6.87 3.40 -8.11
C SER A 67 7.29 2.49 -6.98
N LEU A 68 6.80 2.77 -5.77
CA LEU A 68 6.99 1.93 -4.60
C LEU A 68 5.66 1.27 -4.25
N TYR A 69 5.68 -0.03 -4.00
CA TYR A 69 4.48 -0.78 -3.63
C TYR A 69 4.72 -1.58 -2.37
N GLY A 70 3.66 -1.69 -1.56
CA GLY A 70 3.68 -2.46 -0.34
C GLY A 70 2.29 -2.76 0.18
N ASN A 71 2.23 -3.63 1.17
CA ASN A 71 1.03 -3.83 1.97
C ASN A 71 1.29 -3.23 3.35
N GLY A 72 0.33 -2.46 3.85
CA GLY A 72 0.45 -1.66 5.07
C GLY A 72 0.88 -2.46 6.32
N PRO A 73 1.14 -1.74 7.42
CA PRO A 73 1.69 -2.32 8.64
C PRO A 73 0.73 -3.29 9.33
N GLY A 74 1.27 -4.08 10.25
CA GLY A 74 0.49 -4.95 11.14
C GLY A 74 0.38 -6.41 10.68
N GLU A 75 -0.32 -7.16 11.52
CA GLU A 75 -0.47 -8.61 11.38
C GLU A 75 -1.46 -8.99 10.27
N VAL A 76 -1.20 -10.14 9.64
CA VAL A 76 -2.17 -10.75 8.74
C VAL A 76 -3.35 -11.26 9.58
N PRO A 77 -4.61 -10.93 9.22
CA PRO A 77 -5.77 -11.40 9.98
C PRO A 77 -5.83 -12.93 10.06
N LEU A 78 -6.11 -13.46 11.25
CA LEU A 78 -6.22 -14.91 11.49
C LEU A 78 -7.43 -15.53 10.77
N LEU A 79 -8.52 -14.78 10.64
CA LEU A 79 -9.72 -15.24 9.94
C LEU A 79 -9.49 -15.20 8.43
N ASN A 80 -9.76 -16.32 7.76
CA ASN A 80 -9.71 -16.42 6.29
C ASN A 80 -10.77 -15.55 5.61
N SER A 81 -11.87 -15.23 6.30
CA SER A 81 -12.94 -14.36 5.81
C SER A 81 -12.67 -12.87 6.03
N ALA A 82 -11.60 -12.50 6.73
CA ALA A 82 -11.27 -11.10 6.93
C ALA A 82 -10.85 -10.46 5.60
N PRO A 83 -11.27 -9.21 5.33
CA PRO A 83 -10.92 -8.53 4.10
C PRO A 83 -9.40 -8.33 4.02
N ARG A 84 -8.85 -8.55 2.82
CA ARG A 84 -7.45 -8.32 2.49
C ARG A 84 -7.39 -7.57 1.17
N GLN A 85 -6.38 -6.72 1.02
CA GLN A 85 -6.09 -6.14 -0.28
C GLN A 85 -5.69 -7.28 -1.23
N ASN A 86 -6.30 -7.31 -2.41
CA ASN A 86 -6.05 -8.36 -3.40
C ASN A 86 -4.69 -8.21 -4.09
N ASP A 87 -4.10 -7.03 -4.05
CA ASP A 87 -2.83 -6.71 -4.68
C ASP A 87 -2.06 -5.67 -3.85
N LEU A 88 -0.78 -5.45 -4.19
CA LEU A 88 0.03 -4.44 -3.52
C LEU A 88 -0.57 -3.04 -3.71
N GLN A 89 -0.46 -2.20 -2.67
CA GLN A 89 -0.88 -0.81 -2.72
C GLN A 89 0.33 0.07 -3.04
N GLU A 90 0.12 1.09 -3.86
CA GLU A 90 1.15 2.08 -4.14
C GLU A 90 1.42 2.93 -2.89
N ILE A 91 2.70 3.13 -2.59
CA ILE A 91 3.20 3.99 -1.52
C ILE A 91 3.66 5.28 -2.17
N ALA A 92 3.18 6.40 -1.65
CA ALA A 92 3.60 7.71 -2.13
C ALA A 92 5.11 7.91 -1.95
N ILE A 93 5.76 8.40 -3.00
CA ILE A 93 7.17 8.76 -3.02
C ILE A 93 7.34 10.20 -3.50
N GLU A 94 8.45 10.81 -3.13
CA GLU A 94 8.94 12.05 -3.74
C GLU A 94 10.31 11.75 -4.36
N VAL A 95 10.49 12.05 -5.65
CA VAL A 95 11.78 11.91 -6.32
C VAL A 95 12.33 13.31 -6.60
N LYS A 96 13.51 13.62 -6.07
CA LYS A 96 14.22 14.87 -6.35
C LYS A 96 15.29 14.64 -7.40
N GLY A 97 15.34 15.55 -8.37
CA GLY A 97 16.30 15.52 -9.49
C GLY A 97 15.72 14.95 -10.79
N GLU A 98 14.52 14.37 -10.76
CA GLU A 98 13.93 13.61 -11.87
C GLU A 98 13.62 14.36 -13.19
N SER A 99 13.90 15.66 -13.25
CA SER A 99 13.39 16.55 -14.30
C SER A 99 13.90 16.25 -15.71
N ASP A 100 15.12 15.73 -15.83
CA ASP A 100 15.77 15.40 -17.09
C ASP A 100 15.57 13.93 -17.51
N GLY A 101 14.91 13.12 -16.66
CA GLY A 101 14.65 11.71 -16.92
C GLY A 101 15.87 10.82 -16.76
N VAL A 102 16.93 11.29 -16.09
CA VAL A 102 18.10 10.50 -15.72
C VAL A 102 18.22 10.53 -14.20
N PHE A 103 18.52 9.38 -13.58
CA PHE A 103 18.77 9.33 -12.14
C PHE A 103 20.27 9.57 -11.90
N ASP A 104 20.64 10.82 -11.56
CA ASP A 104 22.01 11.28 -11.47
C ASP A 104 22.60 11.26 -10.05
N VAL A 105 23.90 11.51 -9.96
CA VAL A 105 24.59 11.66 -8.68
C VAL A 105 24.08 12.92 -7.97
N GLY A 106 23.27 12.71 -6.94
CA GLY A 106 22.60 13.78 -6.19
C GLY A 106 21.08 13.56 -6.07
N ASP A 107 20.54 12.70 -6.93
CA ASP A 107 19.13 12.38 -6.96
C ASP A 107 18.74 11.45 -5.81
N THR A 108 17.51 11.63 -5.33
CA THR A 108 17.02 10.98 -4.13
C THR A 108 15.54 10.64 -4.21
N ILE A 109 15.19 9.47 -3.69
CA ILE A 109 13.81 9.02 -3.52
C ILE A 109 13.50 9.07 -2.02
N PHE A 110 12.44 9.79 -1.66
CA PHE A 110 11.92 9.86 -0.30
C PHE A 110 10.62 9.06 -0.21
N PHE A 111 10.46 8.31 0.87
CA PHE A 111 9.19 7.65 1.17
C PHE A 111 9.02 7.47 2.68
N TYR A 112 7.77 7.39 3.12
CA TYR A 112 7.44 7.07 4.50
C TYR A 112 7.05 5.59 4.61
N ASN A 113 7.66 4.88 5.56
CA ASN A 113 7.33 3.50 5.85
C ASN A 113 6.78 3.36 7.27
N HIS A 114 5.87 2.42 7.45
CA HIS A 114 5.43 1.97 8.77
C HIS A 114 6.07 0.62 9.10
N SER A 115 6.56 0.48 10.32
CA SER A 115 7.04 -0.81 10.83
C SER A 115 5.92 -1.87 10.76
N GLN A 116 6.31 -3.11 10.49
CA GLN A 116 5.40 -4.26 10.60
C GLN A 116 5.05 -4.58 12.06
N MET A 117 5.82 -4.06 13.02
CA MET A 117 5.54 -4.18 14.44
C MET A 117 4.62 -3.06 14.89
N THR A 118 3.49 -3.41 15.49
CA THR A 118 2.55 -2.43 16.05
C THR A 118 2.22 -2.77 17.49
N TRP A 119 1.85 -1.74 18.26
CA TRP A 119 1.43 -1.88 19.65
C TRP A 119 0.00 -1.36 19.78
N SER A 120 -0.88 -2.15 20.38
CA SER A 120 -2.28 -1.76 20.61
C SER A 120 -2.66 -1.91 22.08
N PRO A 121 -3.55 -1.06 22.64
CA PRO A 121 -4.04 -1.24 24.00
C PRO A 121 -4.86 -2.52 24.14
N LYS A 122 -4.55 -3.34 25.15
CA LYS A 122 -5.28 -4.58 25.45
C LYS A 122 -6.59 -4.25 26.17
N ASN A 123 -7.72 -4.73 25.65
CA ASN A 123 -9.04 -4.64 26.27
C ASN A 123 -9.41 -3.22 26.74
N SER A 124 -9.05 -2.20 25.96
CA SER A 124 -9.30 -0.78 26.29
C SER A 124 -8.64 -0.28 27.59
N SER A 125 -7.67 -1.03 28.13
CA SER A 125 -6.90 -0.63 29.30
C SER A 125 -5.63 0.11 28.86
N PRO A 126 -5.46 1.41 29.18
CA PRO A 126 -4.33 2.21 28.70
C PRO A 126 -2.97 1.77 29.26
N SER A 127 -2.94 0.91 30.27
CA SER A 127 -1.71 0.44 30.93
C SER A 127 -1.21 -0.92 30.44
N ARG A 128 -1.91 -1.57 29.49
CA ARG A 128 -1.53 -2.88 28.98
C ARG A 128 -1.51 -2.82 27.46
N PHE A 129 -0.38 -3.11 26.86
CA PHE A 129 -0.23 -3.15 25.41
C PHE A 129 -0.06 -4.60 24.93
N GLN A 130 -0.58 -4.89 23.74
CA GLN A 130 -0.31 -6.10 22.97
C GLN A 130 0.68 -5.77 21.87
N HIS A 131 1.72 -6.58 21.81
CA HIS A 131 2.72 -6.55 20.76
C HIS A 131 2.20 -7.37 19.58
N HIS A 132 2.17 -6.75 18.40
CA HIS A 132 1.78 -7.41 17.17
C HIS A 132 3.00 -7.55 16.26
N THR A 133 3.32 -8.77 15.84
CA THR A 133 4.42 -9.05 14.90
C THR A 133 3.92 -9.88 13.72
N LYS A 134 4.20 -9.38 12.52
CA LYS A 134 3.99 -10.16 11.30
C LYS A 134 5.06 -11.26 11.24
N SER A 135 4.68 -12.51 11.49
CA SER A 135 5.55 -13.66 11.28
C SER A 135 5.69 -13.91 9.77
N LEU A 136 6.92 -13.81 9.26
CA LEU A 136 7.29 -14.17 7.90
C LEU A 136 7.73 -15.64 7.91
N LEU A 137 6.78 -16.57 7.89
CA LEU A 137 7.01 -17.98 7.60
C LEU A 137 6.34 -18.33 6.28
#